data_AF-A0A0W8D9X6-F1
#
_entry.id   AF-A0A0W8D9X6-F1
#
_cell.length_a   1.000
_cell.length_b   1.000
_cell.length_c   1.000
_cell.angle_alpha   90.00
_cell.angle_beta   90.00
_cell.angle_gamma   90.00
#
_symmetry.space_group_name_H-M   'P 1'
#
loop_
_entity.id
_entity.type
_entity.pdbx_description
1 polymer ?
#
loop_
_entity_poly.entity_id
_entity_poly.type
_entity_poly.pdbx_seq_one_letter_code
_entity_poly.pdbx_strand_id
1 'polypeptide(L)'
;MRRYGKSRIVADTLNIGSDTAVIRVRPHFAVKLLPGERDSRRDWPVGQPDYLQFTLYKRNKDTSAVINQLASMLKISPALFSYADAKDKRGITTQLCTVYRIPKDRAQVVFRPGGTKKLEDQQYLVGDLRYVSRKLELGDCAGNRIAMVIRSLPVDDKELSEKEIHLAVRSWETRGFINFYGLHRFGNASTSYHLLGRAMLRKDYKLAVLLLLRPQEGEASKIRAAREHFRQHKDVAAALRMLPPFLVPERAVLEGLQQHGIDAHELAFNNIPKPLRTCYVETYQDFVWNEMASMRVSKFSSTSAVAGDLVLVKNDNSKVSKKSSEAAGPARKRMRTGKTTRRHVIPEVMELTETNVDQYSIEDVVLPLPGHAIKYPTNEVGVAYRKMLTTDGIDLNAHFGPDGSQTYLLDGSYRHLVKKPARVSFRLERYADPTKPLISNDVDALLVHSPDASPENTEETPSKETEQASHRALVLEFDLDYGSDATIAIRELMKQSSSAHVNWQTPSVDAASSEATKAGGGSVAADSTSGARGGASSSQAKKSDSRKVIKAQKKTQVAIGRPGFSLGRS
;
A
#
# COMPACT_ATOMS: atom_id res chain seq x y z
N MET A 1 45.08 2.52 10.98
CA MET A 1 44.21 1.49 10.34
C MET A 1 45.08 0.26 10.08
N ARG A 2 44.66 -0.93 10.52
CA ARG A 2 45.44 -2.18 10.38
C ARG A 2 44.67 -3.18 9.52
N ARG A 3 45.35 -4.11 8.86
CA ARG A 3 44.69 -5.24 8.17
C ARG A 3 44.67 -6.43 9.13
N TYR A 4 43.51 -7.06 9.27
CA TYR A 4 43.34 -8.34 9.97
C TYR A 4 42.71 -9.33 9.00
N GLY A 5 43.53 -10.24 8.48
CA GLY A 5 43.18 -11.06 7.33
C GLY A 5 42.82 -10.19 6.09
N LYS A 6 41.65 -10.44 5.50
CA LYS A 6 41.11 -9.66 4.36
C LYS A 6 40.37 -8.37 4.78
N SER A 7 40.14 -8.17 6.07
CA SER A 7 39.34 -7.05 6.59
C SER A 7 40.22 -5.92 7.08
N ARG A 8 39.86 -4.67 6.76
CA ARG A 8 40.49 -3.50 7.38
C ARG A 8 39.84 -3.26 8.74
N ILE A 9 40.66 -3.00 9.75
CA ILE A 9 40.21 -2.70 11.11
C ILE A 9 40.78 -1.34 11.56
N VAL A 10 39.99 -0.62 12.35
CA VAL A 10 40.44 0.52 13.15
C VAL A 10 40.53 0.01 14.57
N ALA A 11 41.72 0.09 15.16
CA ALA A 11 41.93 -0.23 16.57
C ALA A 11 42.27 1.06 17.31
N ASP A 12 41.64 1.28 18.45
CA ASP A 12 41.90 2.40 19.36
C ASP A 12 41.90 1.91 20.81
N THR A 13 42.81 2.44 21.63
CA THR A 13 42.93 2.09 23.04
C THR A 13 42.02 2.98 23.87
N LEU A 14 41.16 2.36 24.69
CA LEU A 14 40.30 3.02 25.66
C LEU A 14 40.80 2.69 27.06
N ASN A 15 41.21 3.70 27.83
CA ASN A 15 41.53 3.51 29.24
C ASN A 15 40.22 3.51 30.04
N ILE A 16 39.91 2.38 30.68
CA ILE A 16 38.76 2.21 31.56
C ILE A 16 39.32 2.14 32.98
N GLY A 17 39.47 3.30 33.63
CA GLY A 17 40.10 3.42 34.96
C GLY A 17 41.61 3.68 34.92
N SER A 18 42.26 3.64 36.09
CA SER A 18 43.68 4.00 36.25
C SER A 18 44.66 2.95 35.73
N ASP A 19 44.27 1.67 35.68
CA ASP A 19 45.17 0.55 35.37
C ASP A 19 44.65 -0.43 34.31
N THR A 20 43.53 -0.15 33.65
CA THR A 20 42.98 -1.06 32.62
C THR A 20 42.82 -0.34 31.28
N ALA A 21 43.56 -0.83 30.28
CA ALA A 21 43.45 -0.38 28.90
C ALA A 21 42.77 -1.47 28.05
N VAL A 22 41.69 -1.12 27.35
CA VAL A 22 40.98 -2.01 26.43
C VAL A 22 41.25 -1.58 25.00
N ILE A 23 41.67 -2.51 24.14
CA ILE A 23 41.81 -2.24 22.71
C ILE A 23 40.45 -2.46 22.04
N ARG A 24 39.80 -1.36 21.65
CA ARG A 24 38.59 -1.39 20.84
C ARG A 24 38.97 -1.62 19.39
N VAL A 25 38.60 -2.77 18.84
CA VAL A 25 38.78 -3.07 17.41
C VAL A 25 37.43 -2.94 16.70
N ARG A 26 37.37 -2.11 15.65
CA ARG A 26 36.20 -1.89 14.82
C ARG A 26 36.49 -2.27 13.36
N PRO A 27 35.63 -3.07 12.71
CA PRO A 27 35.76 -3.32 11.28
C PRO A 27 35.55 -2.02 10.50
N HIS A 28 36.43 -1.75 9.54
CA HIS A 28 36.33 -0.62 8.62
C HIS A 28 35.70 -1.08 7.30
N PHE A 29 34.42 -0.76 7.12
CA PHE A 29 33.71 -1.04 5.87
C PHE A 29 33.93 0.15 4.90
N ALA A 30 34.71 -0.08 3.84
CA ALA A 30 35.02 0.94 2.83
C ALA A 30 33.76 1.56 2.20
N VAL A 31 33.80 2.87 1.91
CA VAL A 31 32.65 3.70 1.48
C VAL A 31 32.35 3.58 -0.02
N LYS A 32 33.39 3.33 -0.83
CA LYS A 32 33.34 3.11 -2.27
C LYS A 32 34.46 2.16 -2.61
N LEU A 33 34.28 1.35 -3.66
CA LEU A 33 35.41 0.70 -4.30
C LEU A 33 36.34 1.81 -4.77
N LEU A 34 37.56 1.85 -4.24
CA LEU A 34 38.58 2.74 -4.80
C LEU A 34 38.84 2.35 -6.26
N PRO A 35 39.27 3.27 -7.12
CA PRO A 35 39.69 2.92 -8.48
C PRO A 35 40.69 1.74 -8.44
N GLY A 36 40.32 0.61 -9.06
CA GLY A 36 41.12 -0.63 -9.04
C GLY A 36 40.77 -1.66 -7.95
N GLU A 37 39.96 -1.33 -6.94
CA GLU A 37 39.48 -2.33 -5.98
C GLU A 37 38.39 -3.22 -6.61
N ARG A 38 38.55 -4.54 -6.42
CA ARG A 38 37.57 -5.53 -6.89
C ARG A 38 36.37 -5.55 -5.94
N ASP A 39 35.18 -5.66 -6.51
CA ASP A 39 33.94 -5.89 -5.76
C ASP A 39 34.06 -7.17 -4.92
N SER A 40 34.12 -7.03 -3.60
CA SER A 40 34.28 -8.15 -2.67
C SER A 40 33.12 -9.15 -2.70
N ARG A 41 31.97 -8.78 -3.30
CA ARG A 41 30.85 -9.71 -3.57
C ARG A 41 31.18 -10.74 -4.66
N ARG A 42 32.28 -10.55 -5.40
CA ARG A 42 32.82 -11.56 -6.33
C ARG A 42 33.48 -12.72 -5.60
N ASP A 43 33.96 -12.49 -4.38
CA ASP A 43 34.57 -13.49 -3.51
C ASP A 43 33.54 -14.09 -2.53
N TRP A 44 32.30 -14.30 -3.01
CA TRP A 44 31.23 -14.88 -2.20
C TRP A 44 31.53 -16.36 -1.87
N PRO A 45 31.39 -16.83 -0.62
CA PRO A 45 31.72 -18.20 -0.26
C PRO A 45 30.94 -19.23 -1.10
N VAL A 46 31.66 -20.23 -1.62
CA VAL A 46 31.06 -21.32 -2.39
C VAL A 46 30.11 -22.10 -1.49
N GLY A 47 28.89 -22.36 -1.95
CA GLY A 47 27.85 -23.05 -1.19
C GLY A 47 27.01 -22.14 -0.27
N GLN A 48 27.41 -20.89 -0.05
CA GLN A 48 26.59 -19.94 0.71
C GLN A 48 25.47 -19.37 -0.19
N PRO A 49 24.21 -19.36 0.28
CA PRO A 49 23.12 -18.77 -0.48
C PRO A 49 23.37 -17.29 -0.81
N ASP A 50 22.94 -16.86 -1.99
CA ASP A 50 23.26 -15.53 -2.55
C ASP A 50 22.52 -14.37 -1.85
N TYR A 51 21.44 -14.65 -1.12
CA TYR A 51 20.59 -13.62 -0.54
C TYR A 51 20.58 -13.70 0.98
N LEU A 52 20.68 -12.54 1.63
CA LEU A 52 20.41 -12.39 3.04
C LEU A 52 18.98 -11.87 3.20
N GLN A 53 18.11 -12.70 3.76
CA GLN A 53 16.76 -12.34 4.18
C GLN A 53 16.79 -11.71 5.56
N PHE A 54 15.87 -10.77 5.80
CA PHE A 54 15.65 -10.14 7.10
C PHE A 54 14.22 -9.68 7.26
N THR A 55 13.79 -9.54 8.52
CA THR A 55 12.54 -8.91 8.91
C THR A 55 12.77 -7.40 9.03
N LEU A 56 11.98 -6.60 8.32
CA LEU A 56 11.97 -5.14 8.40
C LEU A 56 10.71 -4.67 9.11
N TYR A 57 10.87 -4.12 10.31
CA TYR A 57 9.86 -3.33 11.02
C TYR A 57 10.03 -1.85 10.65
N LYS A 58 8.94 -1.13 10.38
CA LYS A 58 8.95 0.33 10.16
C LYS A 58 7.71 0.99 10.73
N ARG A 59 7.87 2.24 11.18
CA ARG A 59 6.80 3.10 11.69
C ARG A 59 6.78 4.42 10.91
N ASN A 60 5.62 4.78 10.35
CA ASN A 60 5.42 6.07 9.67
C ASN A 60 6.44 6.40 8.57
N LYS A 61 6.89 5.36 7.85
CA LYS A 61 7.91 5.43 6.79
C LYS A 61 7.52 4.61 5.58
N ASP A 62 7.88 5.09 4.40
CA ASP A 62 7.79 4.36 3.15
C ASP A 62 8.86 3.26 3.11
N THR A 63 8.51 2.06 2.60
CA THR A 63 9.47 0.93 2.50
C THR A 63 10.70 1.34 1.70
N SER A 64 10.53 2.01 0.55
CA SER A 64 11.62 2.48 -0.30
C SER A 64 12.54 3.48 0.41
N ALA A 65 12.00 4.35 1.25
CA ALA A 65 12.80 5.31 2.02
C ALA A 65 13.69 4.59 3.03
N VAL A 66 13.18 3.57 3.73
CA VAL A 66 13.98 2.77 4.66
C VAL A 66 15.03 1.96 3.91
N ILE A 67 14.67 1.31 2.81
CA ILE A 67 15.64 0.58 1.96
C ILE A 67 16.76 1.51 1.46
N ASN A 68 16.45 2.73 1.04
CA ASN A 68 17.48 3.71 0.64
C ASN A 68 18.42 4.07 1.79
N GLN A 69 17.90 4.19 3.02
CA GLN A 69 18.72 4.41 4.21
C GLN A 69 19.62 3.20 4.50
N LEU A 70 19.07 1.98 4.50
CA LEU A 70 19.84 0.74 4.68
C LEU A 70 20.93 0.58 3.61
N ALA A 71 20.60 0.85 2.35
CA ALA A 71 21.52 0.80 1.23
C ALA A 71 22.64 1.83 1.37
N SER A 72 22.33 3.05 1.81
CA SER A 72 23.32 4.11 2.09
C SER A 72 24.27 3.70 3.21
N MET A 73 23.74 3.16 4.32
CA MET A 73 24.57 2.67 5.43
C MET A 73 25.48 1.51 5.03
N LEU A 74 24.98 0.61 4.17
CA LEU A 74 25.77 -0.45 3.56
C LEU A 74 26.63 0.01 2.37
N LYS A 75 26.51 1.26 1.90
CA LYS A 75 27.18 1.77 0.70
C LYS A 75 26.98 0.87 -0.53
N ILE A 76 25.75 0.45 -0.78
CA ILE A 76 25.38 -0.37 -1.94
C ILE A 76 24.20 0.25 -2.68
N SER A 77 23.92 -0.25 -3.88
CA SER A 77 22.73 0.18 -4.63
C SER A 77 21.45 -0.34 -3.97
N PRO A 78 20.41 0.51 -3.82
CA PRO A 78 19.08 0.07 -3.38
C PRO A 78 18.46 -1.03 -4.24
N ALA A 79 18.85 -1.13 -5.52
CA ALA A 79 18.35 -2.15 -6.45
C ALA A 79 18.74 -3.59 -6.08
N LEU A 80 19.67 -3.76 -5.14
CA LEU A 80 20.08 -5.06 -4.61
C LEU A 80 19.15 -5.57 -3.51
N PHE A 81 18.30 -4.70 -2.98
CA PHE A 81 17.24 -5.07 -2.06
C PHE A 81 15.99 -5.48 -2.83
N SER A 82 15.20 -6.33 -2.19
CA SER A 82 13.92 -6.78 -2.69
C SER A 82 12.96 -7.11 -1.57
N TYR A 83 11.67 -6.97 -1.86
CA TYR A 83 10.57 -7.26 -0.97
C TYR A 83 9.38 -7.75 -1.80
N ALA A 84 8.50 -8.53 -1.17
CA ALA A 84 7.33 -9.11 -1.85
C ALA A 84 6.24 -8.07 -2.18
N ASP A 85 6.16 -7.03 -1.36
CA ASP A 85 5.13 -6.01 -1.47
C ASP A 85 5.55 -4.75 -0.69
N ALA A 86 5.13 -3.58 -1.16
CA ALA A 86 5.32 -2.33 -0.44
C ALA A 86 4.23 -2.19 0.61
N LYS A 87 4.60 -1.82 1.84
CA LYS A 87 3.64 -1.65 2.94
C LYS A 87 3.35 -0.18 3.19
N ASP A 88 2.12 0.09 3.63
CA ASP A 88 1.63 1.44 3.88
C ASP A 88 2.59 2.27 4.72
N LYS A 89 2.75 3.54 4.32
CA LYS A 89 3.60 4.48 5.04
C LYS A 89 3.11 4.72 6.45
N ARG A 90 1.81 5.03 6.59
CA ARG A 90 1.16 5.43 7.84
C ARG A 90 0.75 4.18 8.60
N GLY A 91 1.34 3.98 9.77
CA GLY A 91 1.16 2.78 10.57
C GLY A 91 2.47 2.09 10.91
N ILE A 92 2.33 0.95 11.57
CA ILE A 92 3.43 0.06 11.95
C ILE A 92 3.36 -1.19 11.08
N THR A 93 4.43 -1.47 10.34
CA THR A 93 4.46 -2.58 9.39
C THR A 93 5.73 -3.39 9.52
N THR A 94 5.59 -4.71 9.45
CA THR A 94 6.66 -5.69 9.49
C THR A 94 6.58 -6.54 8.23
N GLN A 95 7.69 -6.66 7.50
CA GLN A 95 7.74 -7.38 6.23
C GLN A 95 9.09 -8.07 6.03
N LEU A 96 9.11 -9.15 5.24
CA LEU A 96 10.38 -9.74 4.81
C LEU A 96 10.99 -8.95 3.66
N CYS A 97 12.31 -8.82 3.72
CA CYS A 97 13.16 -8.25 2.69
C CYS A 97 14.33 -9.18 2.42
N THR A 98 14.93 -9.07 1.24
CA THR A 98 16.15 -9.78 0.84
C THR A 98 17.16 -8.78 0.30
N VAL A 99 18.45 -9.04 0.52
CA VAL A 99 19.54 -8.25 -0.07
C VAL A 99 20.61 -9.17 -0.67
N TYR A 100 21.06 -8.84 -1.88
CA TYR A 100 22.02 -9.67 -2.61
C TYR A 100 23.45 -9.54 -2.05
N ARG A 101 24.02 -10.69 -1.68
CA ARG A 101 25.42 -10.89 -1.28
C ARG A 101 25.95 -9.92 -0.23
N ILE A 102 25.25 -9.83 0.90
CA ILE A 102 25.71 -9.09 2.09
C ILE A 102 26.08 -10.07 3.20
N PRO A 103 27.32 -10.04 3.71
CA PRO A 103 27.71 -10.83 4.87
C PRO A 103 26.84 -10.51 6.10
N LYS A 104 26.37 -11.55 6.79
CA LYS A 104 25.49 -11.43 7.96
C LYS A 104 26.13 -10.64 9.11
N ASP A 105 27.41 -10.81 9.37
CA ASP A 105 28.19 -10.06 10.36
C ASP A 105 28.21 -8.56 10.04
N ARG A 106 28.42 -8.19 8.78
CA ARG A 106 28.35 -6.81 8.32
C ARG A 106 26.95 -6.23 8.50
N ALA A 107 25.92 -6.97 8.10
CA ALA A 107 24.54 -6.55 8.27
C ALA A 107 24.18 -6.36 9.74
N GLN A 108 24.59 -7.27 10.64
CA GLN A 108 24.37 -7.17 12.08
C GLN A 108 24.96 -5.90 12.68
N VAL A 109 26.18 -5.52 12.29
CA VAL A 109 26.82 -4.30 12.79
C VAL A 109 26.13 -3.05 12.24
N VAL A 110 25.80 -3.03 10.96
CA VAL A 110 25.27 -1.84 10.28
C VAL A 110 23.80 -1.60 10.60
N PHE A 111 23.01 -2.66 10.75
CA PHE A 111 21.58 -2.58 11.03
C PHE A 111 21.24 -2.54 12.51
N ARG A 112 22.24 -2.67 13.39
CA ARG A 112 22.04 -2.54 14.83
C ARG A 112 21.38 -1.19 15.13
N PRO A 113 20.29 -1.15 15.92
CA PRO A 113 19.72 0.10 16.39
C PRO A 113 20.82 0.91 17.08
N GLY A 114 21.17 2.06 16.51
CA GLY A 114 22.26 2.90 16.99
C GLY A 114 21.74 4.15 17.73
N GLY A 115 22.63 4.75 18.52
CA GLY A 115 22.38 5.99 19.25
C GLY A 115 21.82 5.79 20.67
N THR A 116 21.47 6.89 21.32
CA THR A 116 20.88 6.93 22.68
C THR A 116 19.37 6.72 22.69
N LYS A 117 18.75 6.50 21.52
CA LYS A 117 17.31 6.35 21.40
C LYS A 117 16.87 4.98 21.88
N LYS A 118 15.81 4.97 22.68
CA LYS A 118 15.14 3.74 23.12
C LYS A 118 14.59 2.98 21.92
N LEU A 119 14.34 1.68 22.09
CA LEU A 119 13.84 0.83 21.02
C LEU A 119 12.46 1.30 20.52
N GLU A 120 11.59 1.77 21.43
CA GLU A 120 10.26 2.33 21.14
C GLU A 120 10.29 3.57 20.22
N ASP A 121 11.40 4.31 20.23
CA ASP A 121 11.59 5.55 19.45
C ASP A 121 12.20 5.28 18.06
N GLN A 122 12.57 4.03 17.76
CA GLN A 122 13.18 3.67 16.50
C GLN A 122 12.13 3.68 15.38
N GLN A 123 12.41 4.41 14.30
CA GLN A 123 11.51 4.51 13.15
C GLN A 123 11.49 3.24 12.29
N TYR A 124 12.55 2.42 12.39
CA TYR A 124 12.64 1.11 11.75
C TYR A 124 13.60 0.22 12.52
N LEU A 125 13.40 -1.09 12.41
CA LEU A 125 14.27 -2.12 12.97
C LEU A 125 14.47 -3.22 11.94
N VAL A 126 15.63 -3.87 12.00
CA VAL A 126 15.95 -5.02 11.16
C VAL A 126 16.36 -6.18 12.06
N GLY A 127 15.72 -7.32 11.86
CA GLY A 127 15.93 -8.55 12.64
C GLY A 127 15.97 -9.81 11.76
N ASP A 128 16.11 -10.97 12.41
CA ASP A 128 15.95 -12.30 11.82
C ASP A 128 16.81 -12.57 10.58
N LEU A 129 18.07 -12.14 10.61
CA LEU A 129 18.99 -12.28 9.48
C LEU A 129 19.25 -13.77 9.16
N ARG A 130 18.88 -14.19 7.95
CA ARG A 130 19.01 -15.58 7.46
C ARG A 130 19.45 -15.63 5.99
N TYR A 131 20.39 -16.50 5.65
CA TYR A 131 20.72 -16.76 4.25
C TYR A 131 19.65 -17.62 3.57
N VAL A 132 19.26 -17.22 2.36
CA VAL A 132 18.24 -17.90 1.54
C VAL A 132 18.71 -17.97 0.08
N SER A 133 18.28 -19.02 -0.63
CA SER A 133 18.71 -19.28 -2.01
C SER A 133 17.97 -18.47 -3.06
N ARG A 134 16.79 -17.94 -2.72
CA ARG A 134 15.93 -17.19 -3.64
C ARG A 134 15.76 -15.74 -3.18
N LYS A 135 15.74 -14.85 -4.16
CA LYS A 135 15.31 -13.46 -4.01
C LYS A 135 13.80 -13.43 -3.72
N LEU A 136 13.33 -12.44 -2.96
CA LEU A 136 11.91 -12.10 -2.97
C LEU A 136 11.55 -11.35 -4.26
N GLU A 137 10.48 -11.76 -4.92
CA GLU A 137 9.88 -11.11 -6.06
C GLU A 137 8.55 -10.44 -5.67
N LEU A 138 8.12 -9.44 -6.43
CA LEU A 138 6.81 -8.81 -6.18
C LEU A 138 5.71 -9.87 -6.34
N GLY A 139 4.83 -9.97 -5.34
CA GLY A 139 3.80 -11.02 -5.28
C GLY A 139 4.19 -12.26 -4.48
N ASP A 140 5.43 -12.36 -3.97
CA ASP A 140 5.86 -13.45 -3.06
C ASP A 140 5.27 -13.31 -1.63
N CYS A 141 4.00 -12.92 -1.52
CA CYS A 141 3.27 -12.90 -0.27
C CYS A 141 1.85 -13.43 -0.49
N ALA A 142 1.38 -14.26 0.45
CA ALA A 142 0.01 -14.78 0.40
C ALA A 142 -1.03 -13.71 0.78
N GLY A 143 -0.63 -12.71 1.57
CA GLY A 143 -1.51 -11.70 2.12
C GLY A 143 -0.90 -10.93 3.28
N ASN A 144 -1.75 -10.27 4.06
CA ASN A 144 -1.41 -9.46 5.22
C ASN A 144 -2.31 -9.79 6.40
N ARG A 145 -1.72 -10.01 7.58
CA ARG A 145 -2.41 -9.88 8.87
C ARG A 145 -2.52 -8.40 9.19
N ILE A 146 -3.71 -7.93 9.47
CA ILE A 146 -4.03 -6.55 9.81
C ILE A 146 -4.58 -6.56 11.22
N ALA A 147 -4.04 -5.71 12.07
CA ALA A 147 -4.61 -5.36 13.36
C ALA A 147 -4.83 -3.85 13.39
N MET A 148 -6.05 -3.45 13.76
CA MET A 148 -6.48 -2.06 13.69
C MET A 148 -7.49 -1.69 14.76
N VAL A 149 -7.51 -0.40 15.08
CA VAL A 149 -8.45 0.19 16.04
C VAL A 149 -9.37 1.15 15.30
N ILE A 150 -10.68 0.95 15.42
CA ILE A 150 -11.69 1.93 15.01
C ILE A 150 -12.13 2.68 16.28
N ARG A 151 -11.62 3.90 16.45
CA ARG A 151 -11.87 4.74 17.64
C ARG A 151 -13.17 5.55 17.54
N SER A 152 -13.59 6.15 18.66
CA SER A 152 -14.71 7.09 18.73
C SER A 152 -16.02 6.53 18.18
N LEU A 153 -16.32 5.27 18.51
CA LEU A 153 -17.65 4.71 18.30
C LEU A 153 -18.66 5.32 19.28
N PRO A 154 -19.94 5.45 18.89
CA PRO A 154 -20.99 5.86 19.80
C PRO A 154 -21.01 5.00 21.07
N VAL A 155 -21.10 5.67 22.22
CA VAL A 155 -21.13 5.04 23.54
C VAL A 155 -22.56 4.71 23.96
N ASP A 156 -23.53 5.48 23.49
CA ASP A 156 -24.95 5.23 23.73
C ASP A 156 -25.42 4.00 22.94
N ASP A 157 -25.85 2.96 23.67
CA ASP A 157 -26.37 1.73 23.08
C ASP A 157 -27.67 1.94 22.28
N LYS A 158 -28.35 3.09 22.45
CA LYS A 158 -29.48 3.47 21.57
C LYS A 158 -29.03 3.91 20.18
N GLU A 159 -27.81 4.46 20.08
CA GLU A 159 -27.20 4.86 18.81
C GLU A 159 -26.48 3.69 18.14
N LEU A 160 -25.67 2.95 18.89
CA LEU A 160 -24.95 1.77 18.41
C LEU A 160 -24.71 0.76 19.54
N SER A 161 -25.52 -0.29 19.55
CA SER A 161 -25.43 -1.35 20.55
C SER A 161 -24.27 -2.32 20.29
N GLU A 162 -23.80 -3.00 21.35
CA GLU A 162 -22.81 -4.09 21.21
C GLU A 162 -23.27 -5.15 20.19
N LYS A 163 -24.57 -5.50 20.22
CA LYS A 163 -25.16 -6.54 19.37
C LYS A 163 -25.11 -6.15 17.90
N GLU A 164 -25.38 -4.89 17.57
CA GLU A 164 -25.29 -4.38 16.20
C GLU A 164 -23.85 -4.44 15.68
N ILE A 165 -22.86 -4.10 16.51
CA ILE A 165 -21.44 -4.22 16.14
C ILE A 165 -21.08 -5.68 15.88
N HIS A 166 -21.47 -6.60 16.76
CA HIS A 166 -21.23 -8.04 16.57
C HIS A 166 -21.87 -8.54 15.26
N LEU A 167 -23.12 -8.17 14.98
CA LEU A 167 -23.82 -8.56 13.75
C LEU A 167 -23.14 -7.97 12.49
N ALA A 168 -22.66 -6.73 12.55
CA ALA A 168 -21.94 -6.10 11.46
C ALA A 168 -20.62 -6.82 11.16
N VAL A 169 -19.82 -7.11 12.18
CA VAL A 169 -18.55 -7.84 12.03
C VAL A 169 -18.80 -9.26 11.51
N ARG A 170 -19.79 -9.99 12.05
CA ARG A 170 -20.15 -11.34 11.56
C ARG A 170 -20.66 -11.33 10.13
N SER A 171 -21.48 -10.35 9.76
CA SER A 171 -21.90 -10.16 8.37
C SER A 171 -20.72 -9.92 7.44
N TRP A 172 -19.79 -9.06 7.86
CA TRP A 172 -18.60 -8.71 7.09
C TRP A 172 -17.62 -9.89 6.95
N GLU A 173 -17.44 -10.67 8.02
CA GLU A 173 -16.67 -11.91 8.00
C GLU A 173 -17.27 -12.96 7.05
N THR A 174 -18.59 -13.16 7.11
CA THR A 174 -19.27 -14.22 6.36
C THR A 174 -19.57 -13.87 4.91
N ARG A 175 -19.88 -12.60 4.60
CA ARG A 175 -20.21 -12.12 3.25
C ARG A 175 -19.03 -11.47 2.53
N GLY A 176 -18.02 -11.02 3.27
CA GLY A 176 -16.86 -10.34 2.70
C GLY A 176 -17.16 -8.92 2.25
N PHE A 177 -16.40 -8.47 1.25
CA PHE A 177 -16.49 -7.15 0.66
C PHE A 177 -16.17 -7.20 -0.83
N ILE A 178 -16.70 -6.23 -1.58
CA ILE A 178 -16.36 -6.06 -3.00
C ILE A 178 -14.92 -5.58 -3.07
N ASN A 179 -14.09 -6.31 -3.84
CA ASN A 179 -12.64 -6.16 -3.86
C ASN A 179 -12.16 -4.97 -4.71
N PHE A 180 -12.75 -3.79 -4.49
CA PHE A 180 -12.38 -2.55 -5.17
C PHE A 180 -10.91 -2.18 -4.98
N TYR A 181 -10.36 -1.50 -5.97
CA TYR A 181 -9.15 -0.70 -5.78
C TYR A 181 -9.49 0.53 -4.95
N GLY A 182 -8.74 0.78 -3.87
CA GLY A 182 -8.98 1.93 -3.00
C GLY A 182 -8.42 3.24 -3.55
N LEU A 183 -8.81 4.35 -2.93
CA LEU A 183 -8.46 5.71 -3.37
C LEU A 183 -6.95 5.95 -3.48
N HIS A 184 -6.14 5.26 -2.67
CA HIS A 184 -4.69 5.38 -2.71
C HIS A 184 -4.09 4.95 -4.06
N ARG A 185 -4.77 4.09 -4.83
CA ARG A 185 -4.38 3.70 -6.19
C ARG A 185 -4.61 4.82 -7.20
N PHE A 186 -5.65 5.62 -7.01
CA PHE A 186 -6.07 6.65 -7.97
C PHE A 186 -5.31 7.97 -7.87
N GLY A 187 -4.28 8.02 -7.03
CA GLY A 187 -3.45 9.19 -6.79
C GLY A 187 -3.80 9.88 -5.48
N ASN A 188 -3.47 11.16 -5.40
CA ASN A 188 -3.81 12.01 -4.27
C ASN A 188 -5.12 12.76 -4.54
N ALA A 189 -5.61 13.52 -3.56
CA ALA A 189 -6.86 14.27 -3.69
C ALA A 189 -6.86 15.27 -4.87
N SER A 190 -5.67 15.63 -5.36
CA SER A 190 -5.51 16.71 -6.33
C SER A 190 -5.38 16.18 -7.77
N THR A 191 -4.57 15.13 -8.01
CA THR A 191 -4.31 14.57 -9.34
C THR A 191 -4.89 13.17 -9.50
N SER A 192 -5.87 13.04 -10.40
CA SER A 192 -6.51 11.75 -10.74
C SER A 192 -5.70 10.97 -11.77
N TYR A 193 -5.02 9.91 -11.33
CA TYR A 193 -4.11 9.13 -12.17
C TYR A 193 -4.81 8.35 -13.29
N HIS A 194 -6.03 7.87 -13.07
CA HIS A 194 -6.81 7.20 -14.13
C HIS A 194 -7.13 8.14 -15.31
N LEU A 195 -7.31 9.45 -15.06
CA LEU A 195 -7.53 10.42 -16.13
C LEU A 195 -6.26 10.66 -16.94
N LEU A 196 -5.09 10.67 -16.28
CA LEU A 196 -3.80 10.69 -16.97
C LEU A 196 -3.62 9.43 -17.82
N GLY A 197 -3.90 8.26 -17.26
CA GLY A 197 -3.88 6.98 -17.97
C GLY A 197 -4.76 7.01 -19.21
N ARG A 198 -6.01 7.48 -19.08
CA ARG A 198 -6.93 7.65 -20.21
C ARG A 198 -6.38 8.59 -21.28
N ALA A 199 -5.86 9.76 -20.90
CA ALA A 199 -5.27 10.71 -21.84
C ALA A 199 -4.06 10.12 -22.58
N MET A 200 -3.20 9.39 -21.86
CA MET A 200 -2.04 8.70 -22.44
C MET A 200 -2.45 7.61 -23.43
N LEU A 201 -3.46 6.81 -23.09
CA LEU A 201 -3.97 5.77 -23.99
C LEU A 201 -4.53 6.37 -25.28
N ARG A 202 -5.20 7.53 -25.21
CA ARG A 202 -5.68 8.29 -26.37
C ARG A 202 -4.58 9.03 -27.14
N LYS A 203 -3.32 8.97 -26.67
CA LYS A 203 -2.20 9.81 -27.16
C LYS A 203 -2.47 11.31 -27.07
N ASP A 204 -3.39 11.74 -26.20
CA ASP A 204 -3.67 13.14 -25.92
C ASP A 204 -2.70 13.67 -24.84
N TYR A 205 -1.44 13.80 -25.23
CA TYR A 205 -0.39 14.28 -24.32
C TYR A 205 -0.57 15.74 -23.91
N LYS A 206 -1.29 16.54 -24.72
CA LYS A 206 -1.67 17.90 -24.37
C LYS A 206 -2.57 17.90 -23.13
N LEU A 207 -3.62 17.07 -23.15
CA LEU A 207 -4.48 16.88 -21.98
C LEU A 207 -3.72 16.29 -20.80
N ALA A 208 -2.82 15.31 -21.02
CA ALA A 208 -2.03 14.71 -19.94
C ALA A 208 -1.15 15.74 -19.23
N VAL A 209 -0.43 16.59 -19.98
CA VAL A 209 0.37 17.70 -19.44
C VAL A 209 -0.52 18.71 -18.71
N LEU A 210 -1.69 19.04 -19.27
CA LEU A 210 -2.64 19.96 -18.63
C LEU A 210 -3.16 19.40 -17.29
N LEU A 211 -3.60 18.14 -17.27
CA LEU A 211 -4.11 17.48 -16.07
C LEU A 211 -3.06 17.41 -14.97
N LEU A 212 -1.80 17.16 -15.34
CA LEU A 212 -0.70 17.08 -14.42
C LEU A 212 -0.27 18.45 -13.89
N LEU A 213 -0.30 19.51 -14.72
CA LEU A 213 0.24 20.84 -14.36
C LEU A 213 -0.82 21.86 -13.90
N ARG A 214 -2.12 21.59 -14.08
CA ARG A 214 -3.19 22.51 -13.66
C ARG A 214 -3.23 22.71 -12.14
N PRO A 215 -3.51 23.93 -11.64
CA PRO A 215 -3.80 24.17 -10.22
C PRO A 215 -4.97 23.31 -9.76
N GLN A 216 -4.87 22.71 -8.57
CA GLN A 216 -5.91 21.85 -8.01
C GLN A 216 -6.38 22.36 -6.63
N GLU A 217 -7.62 22.05 -6.27
CA GLU A 217 -8.16 22.38 -4.95
C GLU A 217 -7.55 21.46 -3.87
N GLY A 218 -7.29 22.00 -2.68
CA GLY A 218 -6.69 21.26 -1.57
C GLY A 218 -5.16 21.05 -1.66
N GLU A 219 -4.49 21.53 -2.71
CA GLU A 219 -3.01 21.54 -2.78
C GLU A 219 -2.39 22.58 -1.83
N ALA A 220 -1.15 22.33 -1.42
CA ALA A 220 -0.38 23.30 -0.65
C ALA A 220 -0.20 24.61 -1.43
N SER A 221 -0.36 25.75 -0.76
CA SER A 221 -0.39 27.08 -1.41
C SER A 221 0.82 27.35 -2.32
N LYS A 222 2.01 26.87 -1.96
CA LYS A 222 3.23 27.01 -2.78
C LYS A 222 3.16 26.23 -4.09
N ILE A 223 2.64 25.00 -4.06
CA ILE A 223 2.48 24.15 -5.25
C ILE A 223 1.43 24.78 -6.17
N ARG A 224 0.30 25.19 -5.59
CA ARG A 224 -0.78 25.87 -6.33
C ARG A 224 -0.28 27.14 -7.01
N ALA A 225 0.50 27.97 -6.31
CA ALA A 225 1.09 29.19 -6.87
C ALA A 225 2.03 28.89 -8.04
N ALA A 226 2.86 27.84 -7.96
CA ALA A 226 3.75 27.43 -9.05
C ALA A 226 2.96 27.01 -10.31
N ARG A 227 1.91 26.21 -10.12
CA ARG A 227 1.01 25.77 -11.20
C ARG A 227 0.24 26.95 -11.81
N GLU A 228 -0.21 27.90 -10.99
CA GLU A 228 -0.91 29.09 -11.44
C GLU A 228 0.03 30.01 -12.26
N HIS A 229 1.25 30.21 -11.78
CA HIS A 229 2.27 30.97 -12.50
C HIS A 229 2.55 30.38 -13.89
N PHE A 230 2.74 29.06 -13.96
CA PHE A 230 2.92 28.36 -15.23
C PHE A 230 1.69 28.49 -16.15
N ARG A 231 0.49 28.39 -15.58
CA ARG A 231 -0.77 28.52 -16.34
C ARG A 231 -0.89 29.89 -17.02
N GLN A 232 -0.56 30.96 -16.30
CA GLN A 232 -0.70 32.35 -16.76
C GLN A 232 0.41 32.76 -17.72
N HIS A 233 1.68 32.45 -17.40
CA HIS A 233 2.83 33.04 -18.09
C HIS A 233 3.57 32.06 -19.00
N LYS A 234 3.27 30.75 -18.92
CA LYS A 234 4.02 29.67 -19.60
C LYS A 234 5.53 29.68 -19.31
N ASP A 235 5.95 30.35 -18.22
CA ASP A 235 7.33 30.41 -17.78
C ASP A 235 7.73 29.09 -17.07
N VAL A 236 8.36 28.21 -17.84
CA VAL A 236 8.85 26.90 -17.40
C VAL A 236 9.96 27.04 -16.36
N ALA A 237 10.88 27.99 -16.53
CA ALA A 237 12.05 28.14 -15.67
C ALA A 237 11.66 28.64 -14.26
N ALA A 238 10.72 29.58 -14.17
CA ALA A 238 10.16 29.99 -12.89
C ALA A 238 9.39 28.84 -12.23
N ALA A 239 8.54 28.13 -12.98
CA ALA A 239 7.77 27.01 -12.43
C ALA A 239 8.68 25.90 -11.86
N LEU A 240 9.79 25.57 -12.52
CA LEU A 240 10.78 24.60 -12.03
C LEU A 240 11.48 25.05 -10.75
N ARG A 241 11.70 26.35 -10.56
CA ARG A 241 12.27 26.89 -9.31
C ARG A 241 11.27 26.87 -8.16
N MET A 242 9.99 27.08 -8.46
CA MET A 242 8.92 27.12 -7.46
C MET A 242 8.46 25.72 -7.03
N LEU A 243 8.47 24.73 -7.93
CA LEU A 243 8.01 23.38 -7.62
C LEU A 243 9.02 22.59 -6.77
N PRO A 244 8.56 21.97 -5.67
CA PRO A 244 9.43 21.22 -4.79
C PRO A 244 9.99 19.95 -5.46
N PRO A 245 11.19 19.49 -5.06
CA PRO A 245 11.90 18.39 -5.73
C PRO A 245 11.20 17.03 -5.65
N PHE A 246 10.29 16.83 -4.69
CA PHE A 246 9.57 15.57 -4.54
C PHE A 246 8.44 15.37 -5.57
N LEU A 247 8.04 16.43 -6.30
CA LEU A 247 7.06 16.35 -7.40
C LEU A 247 7.74 15.91 -8.69
N VAL A 248 8.21 14.66 -8.70
CA VAL A 248 9.02 14.09 -9.79
C VAL A 248 8.29 14.15 -11.15
N PRO A 249 7.01 13.75 -11.28
CA PRO A 249 6.32 13.81 -12.57
C PRO A 249 6.21 15.23 -13.12
N GLU A 250 5.75 16.18 -12.30
CA GLU A 250 5.53 17.56 -12.70
C GLU A 250 6.82 18.23 -13.18
N ARG A 251 7.90 18.04 -12.39
CA ARG A 251 9.22 18.59 -12.73
C ARG A 251 9.76 17.97 -14.01
N ALA A 252 9.65 16.64 -14.17
CA ALA A 252 10.10 15.96 -15.38
C ALA A 252 9.38 16.49 -16.63
N VAL A 253 8.07 16.74 -16.55
CA VAL A 253 7.33 17.34 -17.68
C VAL A 253 7.84 18.74 -17.98
N LEU A 254 8.01 19.59 -16.97
CA LEU A 254 8.53 20.94 -17.19
C LEU A 254 9.96 20.95 -17.76
N GLU A 255 10.84 20.08 -17.28
CA GLU A 255 12.18 19.88 -17.85
C GLU A 255 12.11 19.46 -19.33
N GLY A 256 11.18 18.57 -19.68
CA GLY A 256 10.96 18.16 -21.06
C GLY A 256 10.40 19.28 -21.94
N LEU A 257 9.49 20.13 -21.42
CA LEU A 257 9.01 21.32 -22.12
C LEU A 257 10.12 22.35 -22.30
N GLN A 258 11.03 22.49 -21.32
CA GLN A 258 12.20 23.36 -21.43
C GLN A 258 13.15 22.89 -22.53
N GLN A 259 13.34 21.57 -22.64
CA GLN A 259 14.26 20.96 -23.60
C GLN A 259 13.71 20.93 -25.03
N HIS A 260 12.41 20.66 -25.21
CA HIS A 260 11.82 20.36 -26.51
C HIS A 260 10.85 21.44 -27.03
N GLY A 261 10.51 22.43 -26.21
CA GLY A 261 9.56 23.49 -26.54
C GLY A 261 8.20 23.31 -25.87
N ILE A 262 7.45 24.41 -25.73
CA ILE A 262 6.20 24.46 -24.95
C ILE A 262 5.06 23.61 -25.55
N ASP A 263 5.08 23.38 -26.86
CA ASP A 263 4.08 22.60 -27.58
C ASP A 263 4.47 21.12 -27.75
N ALA A 264 5.69 20.73 -27.35
CA ALA A 264 6.22 19.38 -27.46
C ALA A 264 5.71 18.44 -26.33
N HIS A 265 4.39 18.37 -26.16
CA HIS A 265 3.75 17.70 -25.02
C HIS A 265 4.10 16.21 -24.89
N GLU A 266 4.16 15.47 -25.99
CA GLU A 266 4.51 14.04 -25.97
C GLU A 266 5.95 13.81 -25.50
N LEU A 267 6.91 14.53 -26.08
CA LEU A 267 8.32 14.45 -25.68
C LEU A 267 8.49 14.86 -24.22
N ALA A 268 7.80 15.92 -23.80
CA ALA A 268 7.83 16.38 -22.42
C ALA A 268 7.27 15.36 -21.44
N PHE A 269 6.13 14.75 -21.76
CA PHE A 269 5.52 13.73 -20.92
C PHE A 269 6.37 12.46 -20.85
N ASN A 270 7.05 12.09 -21.95
CA ASN A 270 7.94 10.94 -22.00
C ASN A 270 9.19 11.08 -21.12
N ASN A 271 9.53 12.30 -20.68
CA ASN A 271 10.59 12.55 -19.70
C ASN A 271 10.24 12.02 -18.29
N ILE A 272 8.95 11.79 -17.99
CA ILE A 272 8.54 11.11 -16.76
C ILE A 272 9.14 9.68 -16.76
N PRO A 273 9.73 9.21 -15.64
CA PRO A 273 10.23 7.85 -15.52
C PRO A 273 9.17 6.80 -15.93
N LYS A 274 9.57 5.86 -16.80
CA LYS A 274 8.67 4.83 -17.36
C LYS A 274 7.78 4.13 -16.31
N PRO A 275 8.27 3.73 -15.11
CA PRO A 275 7.42 3.09 -14.11
C PRO A 275 6.24 3.94 -13.64
N LEU A 276 6.41 5.27 -13.53
CA LEU A 276 5.32 6.18 -13.15
C LEU A 276 4.29 6.31 -14.27
N ARG A 277 4.74 6.33 -15.52
CA ARG A 277 3.86 6.33 -16.69
C ARG A 277 3.05 5.05 -16.79
N THR A 278 3.68 3.89 -16.58
CA THR A 278 2.98 2.60 -16.53
C THR A 278 1.89 2.60 -15.46
N CYS A 279 2.18 3.12 -14.26
CA CYS A 279 1.21 3.23 -13.17
C CYS A 279 -0.05 4.02 -13.57
N TYR A 280 0.07 5.12 -14.33
CA TYR A 280 -1.11 5.88 -14.77
C TYR A 280 -2.03 5.05 -15.66
N VAL A 281 -1.46 4.26 -16.57
CA VAL A 281 -2.21 3.37 -17.46
C VAL A 281 -2.86 2.23 -16.66
N GLU A 282 -2.12 1.59 -15.76
CA GLU A 282 -2.65 0.56 -14.86
C GLU A 282 -3.81 1.10 -14.01
N THR A 283 -3.69 2.33 -13.51
CA THR A 283 -4.74 2.99 -12.73
C THR A 283 -6.02 3.22 -13.54
N TYR A 284 -5.92 3.38 -14.86
CA TYR A 284 -7.12 3.40 -15.72
C TYR A 284 -7.79 2.02 -15.81
N GLN A 285 -7.02 0.93 -15.89
CA GLN A 285 -7.58 -0.43 -15.83
C GLN A 285 -8.31 -0.68 -14.50
N ASP A 286 -7.71 -0.24 -13.39
CA ASP A 286 -8.30 -0.34 -12.05
C ASP A 286 -9.63 0.46 -11.96
N PHE A 287 -9.70 1.62 -12.60
CA PHE A 287 -10.92 2.44 -12.67
C PHE A 287 -12.03 1.73 -13.43
N VAL A 288 -11.75 1.23 -14.63
CA VAL A 288 -12.72 0.46 -15.43
C VAL A 288 -13.18 -0.77 -14.64
N TRP A 289 -12.27 -1.48 -13.97
CA TRP A 289 -12.63 -2.63 -13.14
C TRP A 289 -13.60 -2.25 -12.02
N ASN A 290 -13.34 -1.15 -11.29
CA ASN A 290 -14.22 -0.69 -10.22
C ASN A 290 -15.64 -0.34 -10.74
N GLU A 291 -15.75 0.30 -11.90
CA GLU A 291 -17.04 0.59 -12.53
C GLU A 291 -17.79 -0.70 -12.90
N MET A 292 -17.08 -1.67 -13.49
CA MET A 292 -17.69 -2.94 -13.91
C MET A 292 -18.07 -3.84 -12.72
N ALA A 293 -17.27 -3.84 -11.65
CA ALA A 293 -17.61 -4.50 -10.40
C ALA A 293 -18.87 -3.89 -9.76
N SER A 294 -18.97 -2.55 -9.74
CA SER A 294 -20.16 -1.83 -9.25
C SER A 294 -21.40 -2.20 -10.06
N MET A 295 -21.27 -2.22 -11.39
CA MET A 295 -22.35 -2.59 -12.28
C MET A 295 -22.78 -4.05 -12.11
N ARG A 296 -21.81 -4.99 -12.03
CA ARG A 296 -22.09 -6.43 -11.83
C ARG A 296 -22.88 -6.69 -10.55
N VAL A 297 -22.52 -6.01 -9.45
CA VAL A 297 -23.21 -6.18 -8.15
C VAL A 297 -24.56 -5.45 -8.12
N SER A 298 -24.73 -4.37 -8.90
CA SER A 298 -25.98 -3.61 -8.95
C SER A 298 -27.04 -4.24 -9.85
N LYS A 299 -26.65 -4.88 -10.97
CA LYS A 299 -27.59 -5.42 -11.95
C LYS A 299 -27.96 -6.88 -11.72
N PHE A 300 -27.03 -7.66 -11.17
CA PHE A 300 -27.18 -9.10 -10.98
C PHE A 300 -27.17 -9.45 -9.49
N SER A 301 -27.30 -10.73 -9.16
CA SER A 301 -27.21 -11.20 -7.77
C SER A 301 -25.90 -10.76 -7.12
N SER A 302 -25.99 -10.18 -5.92
CA SER A 302 -24.83 -9.79 -5.11
C SER A 302 -24.28 -10.94 -4.25
N THR A 303 -24.95 -12.09 -4.25
CA THR A 303 -24.61 -13.24 -3.39
C THR A 303 -24.30 -14.52 -4.18
N SER A 304 -24.68 -14.59 -5.45
CA SER A 304 -24.54 -15.79 -6.28
C SER A 304 -23.85 -15.47 -7.61
N ALA A 305 -23.12 -16.44 -8.14
CA ALA A 305 -22.63 -16.40 -9.52
C ALA A 305 -23.81 -16.43 -10.50
N VAL A 306 -23.61 -15.89 -11.71
CA VAL A 306 -24.61 -15.92 -12.78
C VAL A 306 -23.98 -16.41 -14.09
N ALA A 307 -24.81 -16.89 -15.02
CA ALA A 307 -24.34 -17.26 -16.35
C ALA A 307 -23.63 -16.07 -17.04
N GLY A 308 -22.53 -16.38 -17.73
CA GLY A 308 -21.62 -15.43 -18.35
C GLY A 308 -20.56 -14.83 -17.42
N ASP A 309 -20.61 -15.07 -16.10
CA ASP A 309 -19.51 -14.74 -15.20
C ASP A 309 -18.26 -15.58 -15.53
N LEU A 310 -17.08 -15.08 -15.17
CA LEU A 310 -15.82 -15.79 -15.34
C LEU A 310 -15.32 -16.31 -13.98
N VAL A 311 -14.72 -17.50 -13.98
CA VAL A 311 -14.06 -18.10 -12.81
C VAL A 311 -12.68 -18.61 -13.20
N LEU A 312 -11.72 -18.62 -12.26
CA LEU A 312 -10.40 -19.19 -12.53
C LEU A 312 -10.48 -20.71 -12.64
N VAL A 313 -9.81 -21.29 -13.64
CA VAL A 313 -9.68 -22.77 -13.74
C VAL A 313 -8.73 -23.23 -12.64
N LYS A 314 -9.22 -24.11 -11.76
CA LYS A 314 -8.38 -24.76 -10.75
C LYS A 314 -7.45 -25.73 -11.47
N ASN A 315 -6.19 -25.33 -11.66
CA ASN A 315 -5.15 -26.28 -12.06
C ASN A 315 -4.91 -27.23 -10.90
N ASP A 316 -5.44 -28.45 -11.02
CA ASP A 316 -5.25 -29.54 -10.08
C ASP A 316 -3.78 -29.98 -10.17
N ASN A 317 -2.90 -29.29 -9.43
CA ASN A 317 -1.45 -29.41 -9.55
C ASN A 317 -0.91 -30.66 -8.85
N SER A 318 -1.62 -31.79 -8.97
CA SER A 318 -1.23 -33.11 -8.46
C SER A 318 -0.50 -33.98 -9.49
N LYS A 319 -0.31 -33.52 -10.74
CA LYS A 319 0.38 -34.29 -11.80
C LYS A 319 1.32 -33.48 -12.68
N VAL A 320 2.30 -32.79 -12.08
CA VAL A 320 3.54 -32.50 -12.83
C VAL A 320 4.45 -33.71 -12.70
N SER A 321 4.34 -34.60 -13.68
CA SER A 321 5.20 -35.76 -13.83
C SER A 321 6.67 -35.34 -13.84
N LYS A 322 7.42 -35.83 -12.85
CA LYS A 322 8.87 -35.96 -12.92
C LYS A 322 9.18 -36.91 -14.09
N LYS A 323 9.61 -36.37 -15.23
CA LYS A 323 10.49 -37.12 -16.12
C LYS A 323 11.94 -36.79 -15.76
N SER A 324 12.49 -37.65 -14.94
CA SER A 324 13.92 -37.91 -14.81
C SER A 324 14.47 -38.41 -16.14
N SER A 325 15.58 -37.84 -16.61
CA SER A 325 16.56 -38.58 -17.38
C SER A 325 17.97 -38.13 -16.97
N GLU A 326 18.77 -39.11 -16.60
CA GLU A 326 20.07 -39.04 -15.95
C GLU A 326 21.21 -38.52 -16.83
N ALA A 327 22.21 -37.97 -16.14
CA ALA A 327 23.67 -37.99 -16.38
C ALA A 327 24.29 -37.69 -17.77
N ALA A 328 25.01 -36.56 -17.86
CA ALA A 328 26.39 -36.50 -18.37
C ALA A 328 27.06 -35.12 -18.10
N GLY A 329 28.17 -35.12 -17.34
CA GLY A 329 29.39 -34.26 -17.49
C GLY A 329 29.32 -32.72 -17.37
N PRO A 330 30.28 -32.05 -16.68
CA PRO A 330 30.20 -30.62 -16.39
C PRO A 330 30.73 -29.75 -17.54
N ALA A 331 29.85 -29.24 -18.39
CA ALA A 331 30.20 -28.18 -19.34
C ALA A 331 29.90 -26.79 -18.72
N ARG A 332 30.97 -26.04 -18.41
CA ARG A 332 30.93 -24.63 -18.01
C ARG A 332 30.21 -23.79 -19.08
N LYS A 333 28.90 -23.61 -18.96
CA LYS A 333 28.16 -22.58 -19.69
C LYS A 333 28.18 -21.29 -18.90
N ARG A 334 28.93 -20.30 -19.40
CA ARG A 334 28.81 -18.89 -19.00
C ARG A 334 27.34 -18.50 -19.06
N MET A 335 26.73 -18.24 -17.91
CA MET A 335 25.35 -17.81 -17.82
C MET A 335 25.26 -16.41 -18.46
N ARG A 336 24.71 -16.34 -19.68
CA ARG A 336 24.29 -15.09 -20.30
C ARG A 336 23.27 -14.46 -19.35
N THR A 337 23.63 -13.35 -18.73
CA THR A 337 22.71 -12.46 -18.02
C THR A 337 21.82 -11.75 -19.04
N GLY A 338 20.97 -12.52 -19.73
CA GLY A 338 19.86 -11.98 -20.48
C GLY A 338 18.73 -11.69 -19.51
N LYS A 339 18.34 -10.42 -19.39
CA LYS A 339 17.05 -10.01 -18.81
C LYS A 339 15.94 -10.73 -19.59
N THR A 340 15.56 -11.92 -19.15
CA THR A 340 14.26 -12.49 -19.48
C THR A 340 13.33 -12.03 -18.37
N THR A 341 12.68 -10.89 -18.57
CA THR A 341 11.48 -10.56 -17.80
C THR A 341 10.51 -11.70 -18.06
N ARG A 342 10.30 -12.58 -17.07
CA ARG A 342 9.23 -13.59 -17.13
C ARG A 342 7.94 -12.82 -17.42
N ARG A 343 7.33 -13.06 -18.58
CA ARG A 343 5.99 -12.53 -18.87
C ARG A 343 5.05 -13.04 -17.78
N HIS A 344 4.18 -12.18 -17.25
CA HIS A 344 3.13 -12.61 -16.35
C HIS A 344 2.29 -13.66 -17.08
N VAL A 345 2.14 -14.84 -16.48
CA VAL A 345 1.27 -15.88 -17.03
C VAL A 345 -0.15 -15.46 -16.71
N ILE A 346 -0.94 -15.18 -17.76
CA ILE A 346 -2.36 -14.88 -17.63
C ILE A 346 -3.04 -16.17 -17.16
N PRO A 347 -3.74 -16.17 -16.01
CA PRO A 347 -4.48 -17.34 -15.54
C PRO A 347 -5.56 -17.75 -16.55
N GLU A 348 -5.77 -19.06 -16.69
CA GLU A 348 -6.87 -19.59 -17.49
C GLU A 348 -8.21 -19.38 -16.76
N VAL A 349 -9.24 -18.99 -17.52
CA VAL A 349 -10.60 -18.76 -17.00
C VAL A 349 -11.62 -19.60 -17.74
N MET A 350 -12.62 -20.04 -16.99
CA MET A 350 -13.84 -20.66 -17.50
C MET A 350 -14.97 -19.65 -17.40
N GLU A 351 -15.88 -19.70 -18.36
CA GLU A 351 -17.12 -18.93 -18.33
C GLU A 351 -18.25 -19.83 -17.83
N LEU A 352 -19.08 -19.28 -16.95
CA LEU A 352 -20.21 -20.00 -16.38
C LEU A 352 -21.39 -20.04 -17.35
N THR A 353 -22.02 -21.19 -17.45
CA THR A 353 -23.23 -21.45 -18.22
C THR A 353 -24.38 -21.80 -17.27
N GLU A 354 -25.61 -21.82 -17.77
CA GLU A 354 -26.77 -22.24 -16.97
C GLU A 354 -26.62 -23.65 -16.38
N THR A 355 -25.79 -24.50 -17.00
CA THR A 355 -25.56 -25.88 -16.58
C THR A 355 -24.55 -26.04 -15.42
N ASN A 356 -23.67 -25.07 -15.17
CA ASN A 356 -22.61 -25.20 -14.17
C ASN A 356 -22.60 -24.07 -13.13
N VAL A 357 -23.39 -23.00 -13.32
CA VAL A 357 -23.39 -21.82 -12.45
C VAL A 357 -23.65 -22.15 -10.97
N ASP A 358 -24.51 -23.15 -10.70
CA ASP A 358 -24.86 -23.58 -9.34
C ASP A 358 -23.69 -24.21 -8.56
N GLN A 359 -22.59 -24.55 -9.24
CA GLN A 359 -21.37 -25.10 -8.63
C GLN A 359 -20.44 -24.00 -8.09
N TYR A 360 -20.74 -22.73 -8.37
CA TYR A 360 -19.87 -21.60 -8.07
C TYR A 360 -20.59 -20.54 -7.22
N SER A 361 -19.81 -19.88 -6.38
CA SER A 361 -20.27 -18.77 -5.55
C SER A 361 -19.81 -17.43 -6.12
N ILE A 362 -20.34 -16.32 -5.57
CA ILE A 362 -19.87 -14.97 -5.94
C ILE A 362 -18.38 -14.76 -5.62
N GLU A 363 -17.79 -15.57 -4.74
CA GLU A 363 -16.37 -15.50 -4.34
C GLU A 363 -15.44 -16.06 -5.43
N ASP A 364 -15.94 -17.02 -6.22
CA ASP A 364 -15.20 -17.62 -7.33
C ASP A 364 -15.16 -16.70 -8.55
N VAL A 365 -16.11 -15.76 -8.64
CA VAL A 365 -16.26 -14.84 -9.77
C VAL A 365 -15.08 -13.88 -9.85
N VAL A 366 -14.48 -13.80 -11.04
CA VAL A 366 -13.43 -12.84 -11.39
C VAL A 366 -13.92 -11.91 -12.50
N LEU A 367 -13.44 -10.67 -12.46
CA LEU A 367 -13.61 -9.69 -13.53
C LEU A 367 -12.25 -9.33 -14.14
N PRO A 368 -12.20 -9.09 -15.46
CA PRO A 368 -10.96 -8.78 -16.15
C PRO A 368 -10.48 -7.34 -15.88
N LEU A 369 -9.17 -7.16 -15.72
CA LEU A 369 -8.52 -5.88 -15.99
C LEU A 369 -8.40 -5.73 -17.52
N PRO A 370 -8.83 -4.59 -18.10
CA PRO A 370 -8.87 -4.48 -19.55
C PRO A 370 -7.51 -4.70 -20.22
N GLY A 371 -7.44 -5.60 -21.19
CA GLY A 371 -6.21 -5.92 -21.92
C GLY A 371 -6.50 -6.67 -23.22
N HIS A 372 -5.54 -6.70 -24.15
CA HIS A 372 -5.74 -7.33 -25.46
C HIS A 372 -5.78 -8.87 -25.40
N ALA A 373 -5.11 -9.47 -24.41
CA ALA A 373 -4.95 -10.92 -24.30
C ALA A 373 -5.92 -11.57 -23.28
N ILE A 374 -7.00 -10.87 -22.92
CA ILE A 374 -7.93 -11.27 -21.85
C ILE A 374 -9.32 -11.61 -22.41
N LYS A 375 -9.96 -12.61 -21.81
CA LYS A 375 -11.35 -12.96 -22.08
C LYS A 375 -12.28 -12.06 -21.26
N TYR A 376 -13.32 -11.53 -21.91
CA TYR A 376 -14.36 -10.75 -21.25
C TYR A 376 -15.62 -11.60 -21.01
N PRO A 377 -16.41 -11.29 -19.97
CA PRO A 377 -17.74 -11.88 -19.77
C PRO A 377 -18.61 -11.72 -21.02
N THR A 378 -19.50 -12.68 -21.30
CA THR A 378 -20.44 -12.60 -22.45
C THR A 378 -21.76 -11.93 -22.08
N ASN A 379 -22.05 -11.83 -20.78
CA ASN A 379 -23.22 -11.14 -20.26
C ASN A 379 -23.13 -9.60 -20.41
N GLU A 380 -24.12 -8.89 -19.87
CA GLU A 380 -24.18 -7.41 -19.96
C GLU A 380 -22.94 -6.70 -19.43
N VAL A 381 -22.20 -7.31 -18.50
CA VAL A 381 -20.95 -6.74 -17.97
C VAL A 381 -19.91 -6.59 -19.08
N GLY A 382 -19.73 -7.61 -19.93
CA GLY A 382 -18.83 -7.54 -21.07
C GLY A 382 -19.24 -6.51 -22.11
N VAL A 383 -20.55 -6.34 -22.32
CA VAL A 383 -21.07 -5.27 -23.19
C VAL A 383 -20.72 -3.90 -22.63
N ALA A 384 -20.82 -3.71 -21.32
CA ALA A 384 -20.48 -2.45 -20.68
C ALA A 384 -18.98 -2.15 -20.66
N TYR A 385 -18.11 -3.16 -20.51
CA TYR A 385 -16.67 -2.99 -20.71
C TYR A 385 -16.38 -2.35 -22.07
N ARG A 386 -16.92 -2.95 -23.14
CA ARG A 386 -16.75 -2.44 -24.51
C ARG A 386 -17.30 -1.02 -24.65
N LYS A 387 -18.54 -0.78 -24.18
CA LYS A 387 -19.16 0.55 -24.23
C LYS A 387 -18.32 1.62 -23.53
N MET A 388 -17.82 1.33 -22.33
CA MET A 388 -17.03 2.28 -21.55
C MET A 388 -15.71 2.61 -22.24
N LEU A 389 -14.97 1.61 -22.71
CA LEU A 389 -13.71 1.79 -23.43
C LEU A 389 -13.92 2.60 -24.72
N THR A 390 -14.94 2.27 -25.52
CA THR A 390 -15.28 3.03 -26.73
C THR A 390 -15.67 4.48 -26.40
N THR A 391 -16.46 4.71 -25.35
CA THR A 391 -16.85 6.07 -24.91
C THR A 391 -15.63 6.89 -24.49
N ASP A 392 -14.67 6.24 -23.86
CA ASP A 392 -13.40 6.84 -23.48
C ASP A 392 -12.42 7.00 -24.66
N GLY A 393 -12.76 6.52 -25.85
CA GLY A 393 -11.92 6.60 -27.05
C GLY A 393 -10.73 5.65 -27.01
N ILE A 394 -10.89 4.49 -26.39
CA ILE A 394 -9.87 3.46 -26.24
C ILE A 394 -10.33 2.21 -26.99
N ASP A 395 -9.63 1.88 -28.06
CA ASP A 395 -9.79 0.61 -28.76
C ASP A 395 -8.72 -0.38 -28.29
N LEU A 396 -9.12 -1.49 -27.68
CA LEU A 396 -8.16 -2.44 -27.14
C LEU A 396 -7.28 -3.08 -28.21
N ASN A 397 -7.79 -3.28 -29.42
CA ASN A 397 -7.03 -3.91 -30.49
C ASN A 397 -6.08 -2.92 -31.17
N ALA A 398 -6.53 -1.69 -31.41
CA ALA A 398 -5.69 -0.66 -32.02
C ALA A 398 -4.66 -0.07 -31.03
N HIS A 399 -5.01 0.02 -29.74
CA HIS A 399 -4.13 0.58 -28.71
C HIS A 399 -3.29 -0.48 -27.98
N PHE A 400 -3.65 -1.78 -28.07
CA PHE A 400 -2.94 -2.89 -27.43
C PHE A 400 -2.56 -4.08 -28.35
N GLY A 401 -2.75 -3.97 -29.68
CA GLY A 401 -2.45 -5.02 -30.65
C GLY A 401 -0.97 -5.41 -30.85
N PRO A 402 -0.70 -6.55 -31.53
CA PRO A 402 0.62 -7.16 -31.67
C PRO A 402 1.55 -6.48 -32.71
N ASP A 403 1.14 -5.39 -33.33
CA ASP A 403 1.89 -4.64 -34.35
C ASP A 403 3.11 -3.88 -33.79
N GLY A 404 3.31 -3.91 -32.47
CA GLY A 404 4.60 -3.57 -31.84
C GLY A 404 4.90 -2.09 -31.74
N SER A 405 3.97 -1.20 -32.13
CA SER A 405 4.16 0.25 -32.06
C SER A 405 3.86 0.87 -30.68
N GLN A 406 3.76 0.07 -29.62
CA GLN A 406 3.18 0.53 -28.35
C GLN A 406 4.18 0.65 -27.20
N THR A 407 4.11 1.79 -26.54
CA THR A 407 4.97 2.18 -25.41
C THR A 407 4.63 1.45 -24.11
N TYR A 408 3.35 1.03 -23.94
CA TYR A 408 2.83 0.40 -22.71
C TYR A 408 2.11 -0.91 -23.05
N LEU A 409 2.61 -2.01 -22.52
CA LEU A 409 2.03 -3.35 -22.73
C LEU A 409 0.89 -3.56 -21.72
N LEU A 410 -0.34 -3.73 -22.19
CA LEU A 410 -1.49 -4.11 -21.36
C LEU A 410 -1.97 -5.52 -21.73
N ASP A 411 -1.27 -6.51 -21.18
CA ASP A 411 -1.66 -7.91 -21.28
C ASP A 411 -2.97 -8.19 -20.53
N GLY A 412 -3.28 -7.37 -19.52
CA GLY A 412 -4.44 -7.50 -18.63
C GLY A 412 -4.27 -8.64 -17.62
N SER A 413 -5.30 -8.87 -16.78
CA SER A 413 -5.33 -9.95 -15.78
C SER A 413 -6.76 -10.19 -15.29
N TYR A 414 -6.92 -11.07 -14.30
CA TYR A 414 -8.21 -11.31 -13.64
C TYR A 414 -8.12 -11.02 -12.15
N ARG A 415 -9.20 -10.47 -11.59
CA ARG A 415 -9.31 -10.12 -10.18
C ARG A 415 -10.66 -10.59 -9.63
N HIS A 416 -10.64 -11.27 -8.49
CA HIS A 416 -11.84 -11.70 -7.77
C HIS A 416 -12.73 -10.50 -7.42
N LEU A 417 -14.03 -10.65 -7.66
CA LEU A 417 -15.05 -9.63 -7.39
C LEU A 417 -15.27 -9.44 -5.89
N VAL A 418 -15.36 -10.53 -5.13
CA VAL A 418 -15.57 -10.52 -3.68
C VAL A 418 -14.38 -11.19 -2.98
N LYS A 419 -13.97 -10.63 -1.85
CA LYS A 419 -12.99 -11.22 -0.93
C LYS A 419 -13.54 -11.25 0.48
N LYS A 420 -13.15 -12.28 1.25
CA LYS A 420 -13.51 -12.41 2.66
C LYS A 420 -12.28 -12.24 3.54
N PRO A 421 -12.41 -11.50 4.65
CA PRO A 421 -11.38 -11.52 5.68
C PRO A 421 -11.36 -12.90 6.35
N ALA A 422 -10.16 -13.41 6.63
CA ALA A 422 -9.98 -14.68 7.34
C ALA A 422 -9.44 -14.44 8.76
N ARG A 423 -9.60 -15.44 9.65
CA ARG A 423 -9.12 -15.38 11.05
C ARG A 423 -9.54 -14.08 11.76
N VAL A 424 -10.81 -13.68 11.60
CA VAL A 424 -11.33 -12.43 12.20
C VAL A 424 -11.45 -12.61 13.71
N SER A 425 -10.83 -11.69 14.45
CA SER A 425 -11.04 -11.52 15.90
C SER A 425 -11.32 -10.06 16.19
N PHE A 426 -12.22 -9.81 17.15
CA PHE A 426 -12.51 -8.44 17.57
C PHE A 426 -12.90 -8.38 19.03
N ARG A 427 -12.72 -7.19 19.60
CA ARG A 427 -13.18 -6.85 20.95
C ARG A 427 -13.54 -5.37 21.03
N LEU A 428 -14.44 -5.06 21.94
CA LEU A 428 -14.83 -3.69 22.24
C LEU A 428 -14.03 -3.22 23.45
N GLU A 429 -13.41 -2.06 23.33
CA GLU A 429 -12.64 -1.44 24.41
C GLU A 429 -13.19 -0.06 24.70
N ARG A 430 -13.21 0.31 25.98
CA ARG A 430 -13.49 1.67 26.43
C ARG A 430 -12.15 2.35 26.74
N TYR A 431 -12.03 3.61 26.38
CA TYR A 431 -10.80 4.38 26.61
C TYR A 431 -11.13 5.84 26.92
N ALA A 432 -10.26 6.50 27.67
CA ALA A 432 -10.33 7.93 27.96
C ALA A 432 -9.34 8.73 27.11
N ASP A 433 -8.08 8.31 27.07
CA ASP A 433 -7.02 8.99 26.31
C ASP A 433 -6.97 8.52 24.85
N PRO A 434 -7.24 9.39 23.84
CA PRO A 434 -7.16 9.03 22.44
C PRO A 434 -5.74 8.74 21.93
N THR A 435 -4.70 9.16 22.66
CA THR A 435 -3.30 8.98 22.28
C THR A 435 -2.71 7.65 22.76
N LYS A 436 -3.27 7.06 23.83
CA LYS A 436 -2.83 5.77 24.37
C LYS A 436 -3.10 4.64 23.37
N PRO A 437 -2.09 3.86 22.93
CA PRO A 437 -2.30 2.70 22.06
C PRO A 437 -3.23 1.67 22.69
N LEU A 438 -4.15 1.10 21.89
CA LEU A 438 -5.06 0.02 22.30
C LEU A 438 -4.63 -1.36 21.75
N ILE A 439 -3.51 -1.41 21.04
CA ILE A 439 -2.92 -2.62 20.47
C ILE A 439 -1.42 -2.58 20.73
N SER A 440 -0.88 -3.69 21.24
CA SER A 440 0.57 -3.89 21.40
C SER A 440 1.26 -4.11 20.05
N ASN A 441 2.41 -3.48 19.83
CA ASN A 441 3.22 -3.61 18.61
C ASN A 441 4.47 -4.49 18.83
N ASP A 442 5.13 -4.91 17.74
CA ASP A 442 6.24 -5.89 17.79
C ASP A 442 7.37 -5.46 18.73
N VAL A 443 7.63 -4.16 18.86
CA VAL A 443 8.64 -3.62 19.78
C VAL A 443 8.21 -3.82 21.22
N ASP A 444 6.94 -3.62 21.56
CA ASP A 444 6.43 -3.82 22.92
C ASP A 444 6.65 -5.29 23.35
N ALA A 445 6.38 -6.26 22.46
CA ALA A 445 6.64 -7.67 22.76
C ALA A 445 8.13 -7.99 22.93
N LEU A 446 9.01 -7.33 22.16
CA LEU A 446 10.46 -7.47 22.34
C LEU A 446 10.92 -6.93 23.69
N LEU A 447 10.33 -5.82 24.16
CA LEU A 447 10.67 -5.21 25.44
C LEU A 447 10.22 -6.08 26.64
N VAL A 448 9.03 -6.70 26.56
CA VAL A 448 8.52 -7.63 27.60
C VAL A 448 9.40 -8.89 27.73
N HIS A 449 10.04 -9.32 26.65
CA HIS A 449 10.91 -10.50 26.64
C HIS A 449 12.41 -10.19 26.82
N SER A 450 12.76 -8.95 27.20
CA SER A 450 14.14 -8.56 27.46
C SER A 450 14.61 -9.04 28.85
N PRO A 451 15.83 -9.57 29.01
CA PRO A 451 16.36 -9.99 30.32
C PRO A 451 16.55 -8.84 31.33
N ASP A 452 16.54 -7.59 30.86
CA ASP A 452 16.56 -6.37 31.69
C ASP A 452 15.15 -5.91 32.12
N ALA A 453 14.10 -6.70 31.85
CA ALA A 453 12.77 -6.43 32.37
C ALA A 453 12.77 -6.62 33.90
N SER A 454 13.03 -5.54 34.62
CA SER A 454 12.74 -5.46 36.05
C SER A 454 11.25 -5.76 36.25
N PRO A 455 10.86 -6.55 37.27
CA PRO A 455 9.45 -6.83 37.56
C PRO A 455 8.74 -5.63 38.22
N GLU A 456 9.09 -4.42 37.82
CA GLU A 456 8.39 -3.20 38.21
C GLU A 456 7.63 -2.69 36.98
N ASN A 457 6.30 -2.78 37.05
CA ASN A 457 5.27 -2.37 36.07
C ASN A 457 4.65 -3.47 35.18
N THR A 458 4.38 -4.66 35.74
CA THR A 458 3.42 -5.62 35.13
C THR A 458 2.23 -6.00 36.02
N GLU A 459 1.99 -5.25 37.08
CA GLU A 459 0.66 -5.20 37.70
C GLU A 459 -0.03 -3.89 37.28
N GLU A 460 -0.65 -3.89 36.10
CA GLU A 460 -1.79 -3.00 35.87
C GLU A 460 -2.90 -3.47 36.82
N THR A 461 -2.90 -2.92 38.03
CA THR A 461 -4.11 -2.82 38.85
C THR A 461 -5.20 -2.26 37.92
N PRO A 462 -6.43 -2.80 37.92
CA PRO A 462 -7.50 -2.23 37.11
C PRO A 462 -7.69 -0.79 37.56
N SER A 463 -7.15 0.15 36.78
CA SER A 463 -7.17 1.55 37.13
C SER A 463 -8.64 1.97 37.22
N LYS A 464 -8.93 2.89 38.13
CA LYS A 464 -10.21 3.59 38.26
C LYS A 464 -10.65 4.35 36.98
N GLU A 465 -9.99 4.13 35.84
CA GLU A 465 -10.25 4.73 34.54
C GLU A 465 -11.49 4.16 33.84
N THR A 466 -11.94 2.95 34.19
CA THR A 466 -13.13 2.35 33.57
C THR A 466 -14.41 3.15 33.84
N GLU A 467 -14.47 3.90 34.95
CA GLU A 467 -15.59 4.80 35.29
C GLU A 467 -15.55 6.15 34.54
N GLN A 468 -14.40 6.54 33.99
CA GLN A 468 -14.21 7.81 33.25
C GLN A 468 -14.02 7.63 31.74
N ALA A 469 -14.16 6.40 31.22
CA ALA A 469 -13.95 6.11 29.81
C ALA A 469 -15.06 6.70 28.92
N SER A 470 -14.80 7.90 28.39
CA SER A 470 -15.71 8.69 27.56
C SER A 470 -15.85 8.19 26.12
N HIS A 471 -15.00 7.25 25.71
CA HIS A 471 -14.97 6.77 24.33
C HIS A 471 -14.98 5.24 24.25
N ARG A 472 -15.48 4.75 23.12
CA ARG A 472 -15.55 3.34 22.77
C ARG A 472 -14.78 3.09 21.46
N ALA A 473 -14.09 1.98 21.38
CA ALA A 473 -13.35 1.53 20.21
C ALA A 473 -13.68 0.07 19.87
N LEU A 474 -13.58 -0.26 18.57
CA LEU A 474 -13.55 -1.63 18.08
C LEU A 474 -12.11 -1.97 17.71
N VAL A 475 -11.51 -2.89 18.47
CA VAL A 475 -10.21 -3.48 18.12
C VAL A 475 -10.48 -4.70 17.26
N LEU A 476 -9.89 -4.74 16.07
CA LEU A 476 -10.17 -5.70 15.03
C LEU A 476 -8.87 -6.26 14.46
N GLU A 477 -8.79 -7.58 14.33
CA GLU A 477 -7.69 -8.26 13.67
C GLU A 477 -8.21 -9.29 12.67
N PHE A 478 -7.57 -9.37 11.51
CA PHE A 478 -8.00 -10.22 10.42
C PHE A 478 -6.92 -10.36 9.36
N ASP A 479 -7.08 -11.35 8.49
CA ASP A 479 -6.21 -11.56 7.34
C ASP A 479 -6.90 -11.11 6.06
N LEU A 480 -6.11 -10.57 5.16
CA LEU A 480 -6.50 -10.35 3.78
C LEU A 480 -5.48 -10.97 2.83
N ASP A 481 -5.97 -11.66 1.80
CA ASP A 481 -5.13 -12.17 0.71
C ASP A 481 -4.42 -11.04 -0.04
N TYR A 482 -3.33 -11.40 -0.73
CA TYR A 482 -2.63 -10.50 -1.64
C TYR A 482 -3.57 -9.87 -2.67
N GLY A 483 -3.34 -8.59 -2.96
CA GLY A 483 -4.16 -7.80 -3.87
C GLY A 483 -5.43 -7.23 -3.25
N SER A 484 -5.72 -7.47 -1.97
CA SER A 484 -6.86 -6.87 -1.26
C SER A 484 -6.47 -5.59 -0.50
N ASP A 485 -7.40 -4.63 -0.39
CA ASP A 485 -7.20 -3.36 0.30
C ASP A 485 -7.97 -3.32 1.63
N ALA A 486 -7.25 -3.14 2.74
CA ALA A 486 -7.81 -3.03 4.08
C ALA A 486 -8.81 -1.87 4.21
N THR A 487 -8.54 -0.73 3.56
CA THR A 487 -9.42 0.43 3.62
C THR A 487 -10.77 0.14 2.95
N ILE A 488 -10.79 -0.67 1.90
CA ILE A 488 -12.03 -1.10 1.22
C ILE A 488 -12.78 -2.15 2.05
N ALA A 489 -12.06 -3.08 2.67
CA ALA A 489 -12.67 -4.04 3.58
C ALA A 489 -13.39 -3.32 4.73
N ILE A 490 -12.75 -2.32 5.33
CA ILE A 490 -13.30 -1.56 6.46
C ILE A 490 -14.38 -0.57 6.02
N ARG A 491 -14.27 0.01 4.82
CA ARG A 491 -15.34 0.78 4.19
C ARG A 491 -16.63 -0.03 4.14
N GLU A 492 -16.54 -1.31 3.81
CA GLU A 492 -17.70 -2.21 3.78
C GLU A 492 -18.25 -2.52 5.18
N LEU A 493 -17.37 -2.75 6.17
CA LEU A 493 -17.80 -2.96 7.57
C LEU A 493 -18.56 -1.74 8.12
N MET A 494 -18.04 -0.53 7.86
CA MET A 494 -18.60 0.70 8.41
C MET A 494 -19.70 1.32 7.55
N LYS A 495 -19.78 0.96 6.27
CA LYS A 495 -20.66 1.58 5.28
C LYS A 495 -20.46 3.10 5.17
N GLN A 496 -19.22 3.57 5.38
CA GLN A 496 -18.83 4.97 5.28
C GLN A 496 -17.92 5.18 4.07
N SER A 497 -17.88 6.40 3.53
CA SER A 497 -16.98 6.74 2.42
C SER A 497 -15.52 6.78 2.88
N SER A 498 -14.60 6.28 2.05
CA SER A 498 -13.15 6.38 2.27
C SER A 498 -12.56 7.73 1.83
N SER A 499 -13.39 8.71 1.47
CA SER A 499 -12.92 10.01 0.96
C SER A 499 -12.02 10.76 1.95
N ALA A 500 -11.09 11.59 1.46
CA ALA A 500 -10.19 12.37 2.30
C ALA A 500 -10.90 13.27 3.33
N HIS A 501 -12.12 13.74 3.01
CA HIS A 501 -12.99 14.52 3.92
C HIS A 501 -13.64 13.69 5.03
N VAL A 502 -13.61 12.35 4.90
CA VAL A 502 -14.09 11.37 5.88
C VAL A 502 -12.90 10.59 6.51
N ASN A 503 -11.69 10.70 5.96
CA ASN A 503 -10.54 9.87 6.34
C ASN A 503 -9.97 10.21 7.72
N TRP A 504 -10.05 9.23 8.62
CA TRP A 504 -8.91 8.57 9.30
C TRP A 504 -7.73 9.45 9.72
N GLN A 505 -8.02 10.59 10.35
CA GLN A 505 -6.99 11.43 10.98
C GLN A 505 -6.64 10.86 12.35
N THR A 506 -5.41 10.38 12.52
CA THR A 506 -4.73 10.52 13.82
C THR A 506 -4.28 11.99 13.91
N PRO A 507 -4.49 12.68 15.04
CA PRO A 507 -4.15 14.09 15.16
C PRO A 507 -2.66 14.29 14.92
N SER A 508 -2.32 15.25 14.05
CA SER A 508 -1.03 15.92 14.12
C SER A 508 -0.99 16.69 15.44
N VAL A 509 0.10 16.54 16.19
CA VAL A 509 0.33 17.17 17.49
C VAL A 509 0.30 18.71 17.43
N ASP A 510 0.25 19.31 16.23
CA ASP A 510 0.32 20.75 16.01
C ASP A 510 -1.02 21.50 16.09
N ALA A 511 -2.17 20.82 16.25
CA ALA A 511 -3.48 21.48 16.25
C ALA A 511 -3.96 21.97 17.63
N ALA A 512 -3.27 21.61 18.73
CA ALA A 512 -3.70 21.93 20.09
C ALA A 512 -3.24 23.30 20.61
N SER A 513 -2.55 24.12 19.81
CA SER A 513 -1.97 25.40 20.26
C SER A 513 -2.67 26.66 19.75
N SER A 514 -3.83 26.58 19.07
CA SER A 514 -4.48 27.77 18.49
C SER A 514 -5.91 28.10 18.96
N GLU A 515 -6.48 27.33 19.90
CA GLU A 515 -7.84 27.58 20.41
C GLU A 515 -7.90 28.08 21.87
N ALA A 516 -6.83 28.70 22.36
CA ALA A 516 -6.84 29.40 23.64
C ALA A 516 -6.46 30.88 23.44
N THR A 517 -7.37 31.66 22.86
CA THR A 517 -7.58 33.11 23.15
C THR A 517 -8.59 33.69 22.17
N LYS A 518 -9.85 33.81 22.59
CA LYS A 518 -10.79 34.91 22.28
C LYS A 518 -12.13 34.63 22.95
N ALA A 519 -12.19 34.86 24.27
CA ALA A 519 -13.43 35.17 24.96
C ALA A 519 -13.43 36.69 25.19
N GLY A 520 -14.41 37.39 24.63
CA GLY A 520 -14.52 38.83 24.78
C GLY A 520 -15.63 39.47 23.94
N GLY A 521 -16.86 39.40 24.45
CA GLY A 521 -17.82 40.50 24.44
C GLY A 521 -18.63 40.79 23.16
N GLY A 522 -19.96 40.88 23.33
CA GLY A 522 -20.81 41.73 22.49
C GLY A 522 -22.10 41.08 22.01
N SER A 523 -23.18 41.24 22.78
CA SER A 523 -24.57 41.01 22.34
C SER A 523 -25.00 42.08 21.34
N VAL A 524 -25.72 41.73 20.26
CA VAL A 524 -26.86 42.53 19.74
C VAL A 524 -27.85 41.60 19.03
N ALA A 525 -29.13 41.83 19.29
CA ALA A 525 -30.30 41.16 18.75
C ALA A 525 -30.60 41.54 17.28
N ALA A 526 -31.37 40.69 16.57
CA ALA A 526 -32.59 41.08 15.82
C ALA A 526 -33.11 39.92 14.95
N ASP A 527 -34.27 39.43 15.36
CA ASP A 527 -35.48 39.08 14.58
C ASP A 527 -35.45 39.14 13.04
N SER A 528 -35.99 38.10 12.38
CA SER A 528 -37.10 38.25 11.43
C SER A 528 -37.60 36.91 10.87
N THR A 529 -38.91 36.88 10.77
CA THR A 529 -39.86 35.80 10.45
C THR A 529 -40.20 35.71 8.96
N SER A 530 -40.56 34.51 8.50
CA SER A 530 -41.59 34.15 7.49
C SER A 530 -41.36 32.68 7.09
N GLY A 531 -42.26 31.71 7.30
CA GLY A 531 -43.67 31.60 6.86
C GLY A 531 -43.73 31.18 5.38
N ALA A 532 -44.45 30.17 4.89
CA ALA A 532 -45.32 29.13 5.44
C ALA A 532 -45.63 28.09 4.32
N ARG A 533 -46.35 27.03 4.71
CA ARG A 533 -47.23 26.12 3.93
C ARG A 533 -46.63 24.90 3.20
N GLY A 534 -46.67 23.75 3.89
CA GLY A 534 -47.81 22.81 3.88
C GLY A 534 -48.29 22.21 2.56
N GLY A 535 -48.11 20.90 2.40
CA GLY A 535 -48.81 20.04 1.45
C GLY A 535 -48.64 18.57 1.83
N ALA A 536 -49.66 17.97 2.45
CA ALA A 536 -49.72 16.56 2.82
C ALA A 536 -50.39 15.73 1.72
N SER A 537 -49.84 14.56 1.38
CA SER A 537 -50.62 13.45 0.83
C SER A 537 -49.86 12.11 0.85
N SER A 538 -50.51 11.15 1.51
CA SER A 538 -50.57 9.70 1.25
C SER A 538 -49.32 8.82 1.40
N SER A 539 -49.46 7.96 2.40
CA SER A 539 -48.71 6.76 2.75
C SER A 539 -48.71 5.67 1.67
N GLN A 540 -47.51 5.16 1.33
CA GLN A 540 -47.33 3.75 0.99
C GLN A 540 -46.19 3.18 1.81
N ALA A 541 -46.54 2.22 2.66
CA ALA A 541 -45.62 1.47 3.49
C ALA A 541 -44.71 0.59 2.63
N LYS A 542 -43.44 0.99 2.50
CA LYS A 542 -42.34 0.06 2.24
C LYS A 542 -41.65 -0.18 3.58
N LYS A 543 -41.73 -1.42 4.08
CA LYS A 543 -40.84 -1.91 5.15
C LYS A 543 -39.40 -1.77 4.65
N SER A 544 -38.75 -0.66 5.01
CA SER A 544 -37.31 -0.53 4.87
C SER A 544 -36.66 -1.37 5.96
N ASP A 545 -35.85 -2.36 5.56
CA ASP A 545 -34.92 -3.05 6.45
C ASP A 545 -33.94 -2.01 7.01
N SER A 546 -34.30 -1.39 8.14
CA SER A 546 -33.51 -0.33 8.78
C SER A 546 -32.34 -0.96 9.53
N ARG A 547 -31.38 -1.54 8.81
CA ARG A 547 -30.05 -1.79 9.37
C ARG A 547 -29.42 -0.43 9.65
N LYS A 548 -29.44 -0.02 10.90
CA LYS A 548 -28.72 1.17 11.36
C LYS A 548 -27.23 0.97 11.07
N VAL A 549 -26.69 1.92 10.32
CA VAL A 549 -25.31 1.94 9.83
C VAL A 549 -24.37 2.33 10.98
N ILE A 550 -23.21 1.68 11.09
CA ILE A 550 -22.12 2.15 11.96
C ILE A 550 -21.63 3.50 11.43
N LYS A 551 -22.24 4.59 11.88
CA LYS A 551 -21.78 5.95 11.60
C LYS A 551 -20.80 6.33 12.70
N ALA A 552 -19.51 6.11 12.47
CA ALA A 552 -18.49 6.72 13.32
C ALA A 552 -18.50 8.24 13.13
N GLN A 553 -18.41 9.00 14.22
CA GLN A 553 -18.33 10.46 14.17
C GLN A 553 -17.02 10.91 13.50
N LYS A 554 -16.99 12.15 12.97
CA LYS A 554 -15.93 12.79 12.13
C LYS A 554 -14.47 12.78 12.67
N LYS A 555 -14.15 12.03 13.72
CA LYS A 555 -12.83 11.91 14.35
C LYS A 555 -12.41 10.45 14.58
N THR A 556 -12.81 9.54 13.70
CA THR A 556 -12.38 8.14 13.80
C THR A 556 -10.89 8.06 13.49
N GLN A 557 -10.09 7.74 14.50
CA GLN A 557 -8.66 7.49 14.31
C GLN A 557 -8.46 6.00 14.02
N VAL A 558 -7.85 5.68 12.88
CA VAL A 558 -7.36 4.33 12.60
C VAL A 558 -5.88 4.28 12.91
N ALA A 559 -5.54 3.52 13.95
CA ALA A 559 -4.19 3.06 14.18
C ALA A 559 -4.06 1.68 13.54
N ILE A 560 -3.24 1.56 12.50
CA ILE A 560 -2.86 0.28 11.88
C ILE A 560 -1.57 -0.19 12.56
N GLY A 561 -1.61 -1.33 13.24
CA GLY A 561 -0.45 -1.90 13.92
C GLY A 561 -0.41 -3.42 13.91
N ARG A 562 0.73 -3.96 13.44
CA ARG A 562 1.24 -5.35 13.30
C ARG A 562 0.85 -6.20 12.08
N PRO A 563 1.88 -6.62 11.31
CA PRO A 563 1.88 -7.82 10.44
C PRO A 563 2.86 -8.93 10.89
N GLY A 564 2.50 -10.18 10.62
CA GLY A 564 3.35 -11.40 10.59
C GLY A 564 2.46 -12.59 10.20
N PHE A 565 2.75 -13.50 9.26
CA PHE A 565 3.99 -14.00 8.68
C PHE A 565 3.76 -14.48 7.22
N SER A 566 4.83 -14.66 6.44
CA SER A 566 4.79 -15.20 5.07
C SER A 566 5.09 -16.71 5.01
N LEU A 567 4.39 -17.35 4.07
CA LEU A 567 4.65 -18.65 3.42
C LEU A 567 4.33 -19.92 4.23
N GLY A 568 3.34 -20.62 3.69
CA GLY A 568 2.98 -21.98 4.05
C GLY A 568 4.14 -22.94 3.90
N ARG A 569 4.11 -23.95 4.76
CA ARG A 569 4.92 -25.16 4.65
C ARG A 569 4.49 -25.90 3.38
N SER A 570 5.46 -26.32 2.57
CA SER A 570 5.36 -27.60 1.88
C SER A 570 5.64 -28.71 2.89
#